data_AF-A0A089QK47-F1
#
_entry.id   AF-A0A089QK47-F1
#
_cell.length_a   1.000
_cell.length_b   1.000
_cell.length_c   1.000
_cell.angle_alpha   90.00
_cell.angle_beta   90.00
_cell.angle_gamma   90.00
#
_symmetry.space_group_name_H-M   'P 1'
#
loop_
_entity.id
_entity.type
_entity.pdbx_description
1 polymer ?
#
loop_
_entity_poly.entity_id
_entity_poly.type
_entity_poly.pdbx_seq_one_letter_code
_entity_poly.pdbx_strand_id
1 'polypeptide(L)'
;MFTFKGQLDAFSEKQFKTFVTNNLKNEFPFVIDLTKIDFLDSSGLGALVQTAKECKKSKLGFSVVGNSRVAQTIKLVRLGDFLNLKSSLEDALNYLKN
;
A
#
# COMPACT_ATOMS: atom_id res chain seq x y z
N MET A 1 -4.64 10.16 -2.42
CA MET A 1 -5.04 8.76 -2.69
C MET A 1 -4.42 8.35 -4.00
N PHE A 2 -3.80 7.17 -4.06
CA PHE A 2 -3.19 6.63 -5.28
C PHE A 2 -3.82 5.28 -5.61
N THR A 3 -4.51 5.21 -6.74
CA THR A 3 -5.12 3.96 -7.22
C THR A 3 -4.20 3.28 -8.22
N PHE A 4 -3.87 2.02 -7.94
CA PHE A 4 -3.08 1.17 -8.82
C PHE A 4 -4.00 0.18 -9.52
N LYS A 5 -3.67 -0.12 -10.79
CA LYS A 5 -4.42 -1.05 -11.64
C LYS A 5 -3.47 -2.02 -12.31
N GLY A 6 -3.97 -3.19 -12.69
CA GLY A 6 -3.18 -4.23 -13.33
C GLY A 6 -2.49 -5.12 -12.29
N GLN A 7 -1.20 -5.38 -12.47
CA GLN A 7 -0.47 -6.32 -11.62
C GLN A 7 0.61 -5.59 -10.83
N LEU A 8 0.82 -6.00 -9.58
CA LEU A 8 1.94 -5.58 -8.76
C LEU A 8 2.86 -6.79 -8.53
N ASP A 9 3.90 -6.85 -9.35
CA ASP A 9 4.81 -7.96 -9.55
C ASP A 9 6.27 -7.48 -9.66
N ALA A 10 7.21 -8.39 -9.93
CA ALA A 10 8.63 -8.05 -10.10
C ALA A 10 8.91 -7.01 -11.21
N PHE A 11 8.07 -6.90 -12.23
CA PHE A 11 8.25 -5.95 -13.34
C PHE A 11 7.79 -4.54 -12.94
N SER A 12 6.65 -4.46 -12.27
CA SER A 12 6.02 -3.20 -11.83
C SER A 12 6.53 -2.69 -10.48
N GLU A 13 7.17 -3.56 -9.68
CA GLU A 13 7.73 -3.25 -8.36
C GLU A 13 8.63 -2.00 -8.39
N LYS A 14 9.53 -1.91 -9.38
CA LYS A 14 10.46 -0.78 -9.49
C LYS A 14 9.72 0.53 -9.72
N GLN A 15 8.74 0.53 -10.63
CA GLN A 15 7.93 1.71 -10.94
C GLN A 15 7.09 2.12 -9.71
N PHE A 16 6.48 1.16 -9.03
CA PHE A 16 5.71 1.40 -7.80
C PHE A 16 6.58 2.05 -6.72
N LYS A 17 7.76 1.48 -6.43
CA LYS A 17 8.68 2.03 -5.43
C LYS A 17 9.11 3.45 -5.77
N THR A 18 9.51 3.72 -7.01
CA THR A 18 9.88 5.08 -7.43
C THR A 18 8.72 6.06 -7.27
N PHE A 19 7.52 5.66 -7.66
CA PHE A 19 6.33 6.49 -7.50
C PHE A 19 6.07 6.82 -6.03
N VAL A 20 6.05 5.81 -5.15
CA VAL A 20 5.77 6.04 -3.73
C VAL A 20 6.87 6.89 -3.11
N THR A 21 8.14 6.55 -3.29
CA THR A 21 9.28 7.32 -2.72
C THR A 21 9.27 8.79 -3.15
N ASN A 22 8.91 9.07 -4.42
CA ASN A 22 8.78 10.45 -4.87
C ASN A 22 7.63 11.18 -4.17
N ASN A 23 6.51 10.49 -3.89
CA ASN A 23 5.39 11.07 -3.18
C ASN A 23 5.62 11.20 -1.66
N LEU A 24 6.47 10.35 -1.05
CA LEU A 24 6.87 10.49 0.35
C LEU A 24 7.55 11.83 0.63
N LYS A 25 8.21 12.43 -0.36
CA LYS A 25 8.85 13.75 -0.25
C LYS A 25 7.86 14.89 -0.02
N ASN A 26 6.59 14.69 -0.35
CA ASN A 26 5.56 15.70 -0.17
C ASN A 26 5.04 15.74 1.29
N GLU A 27 5.46 14.79 2.15
CA GLU A 27 5.11 14.74 3.58
C GLU A 27 3.61 14.75 3.90
N PHE A 28 2.75 14.41 2.93
CA PHE A 28 1.31 14.29 3.13
C PHE A 28 0.86 12.84 3.34
N PRO A 29 -0.09 12.59 4.26
CA PRO A 29 -0.67 11.26 4.43
C PRO A 29 -1.33 10.78 3.14
N PHE A 30 -1.21 9.48 2.84
CA PHE A 30 -1.77 8.94 1.62
C PHE A 30 -2.34 7.53 1.77
N VAL A 31 -3.34 7.24 0.95
CA VAL A 31 -3.95 5.92 0.82
C VAL A 31 -3.45 5.27 -0.47
N ILE A 32 -3.01 4.02 -0.37
CA ILE A 32 -2.72 3.14 -1.51
C ILE A 32 -3.96 2.28 -1.76
N ASP A 33 -4.61 2.52 -2.89
CA ASP A 33 -5.79 1.78 -3.34
C ASP A 33 -5.39 0.70 -4.36
N LEU A 34 -5.43 -0.55 -3.90
CA LEU A 34 -5.17 -1.78 -4.65
C LEU A 34 -6.47 -2.53 -4.98
N THR A 35 -7.64 -1.89 -4.89
CA THR A 35 -8.92 -2.56 -5.17
C THR A 35 -9.02 -3.02 -6.63
N LYS A 36 -8.35 -2.32 -7.55
CA LYS A 36 -8.32 -2.59 -8.99
C LYS A 36 -7.08 -3.36 -9.46
N ILE A 37 -6.34 -3.98 -8.54
CA ILE A 37 -5.23 -4.89 -8.86
C ILE A 37 -5.78 -6.28 -9.17
N ASP A 38 -5.35 -6.83 -10.30
CA ASP A 38 -5.69 -8.17 -10.74
C ASP A 38 -4.83 -9.23 -10.05
N PHE A 39 -3.55 -8.89 -9.81
CA PHE A 39 -2.54 -9.82 -9.29
C PHE A 39 -1.50 -9.14 -8.39
N LEU A 40 -1.13 -9.81 -7.30
CA LEU A 40 -0.10 -9.39 -6.35
C LEU A 40 0.77 -10.60 -5.98
N ASP A 41 2.08 -10.52 -6.20
CA ASP A 41 3.05 -11.57 -5.85
C ASP A 41 3.92 -11.19 -4.64
N SER A 42 4.96 -11.99 -4.39
CA SER A 42 5.96 -11.74 -3.34
C SER A 42 6.76 -10.45 -3.56
N SER A 43 7.07 -10.09 -4.80
CA SER A 43 7.76 -8.83 -5.14
C SER A 43 6.88 -7.62 -4.83
N GLY A 44 5.60 -7.67 -5.20
CA GLY A 44 4.64 -6.61 -4.87
C GLY A 44 4.43 -6.44 -3.37
N LEU A 45 4.35 -7.53 -2.61
CA LEU A 45 4.35 -7.48 -1.15
C LEU A 45 5.64 -6.87 -0.59
N GLY A 46 6.80 -7.25 -1.13
CA GLY A 46 8.10 -6.66 -0.77
C GLY A 46 8.13 -5.15 -1.01
N ALA A 47 7.54 -4.68 -2.11
CA ALA A 47 7.39 -3.27 -2.43
C ALA A 47 6.54 -2.53 -1.37
N LEU A 48 5.39 -3.10 -0.99
CA LEU A 48 4.52 -2.54 0.05
C LEU A 48 5.21 -2.49 1.42
N VAL A 49 5.95 -3.54 1.79
CA VAL A 49 6.72 -3.57 3.05
C VAL A 49 7.79 -2.50 3.05
N GLN A 50 8.51 -2.30 1.95
CA GLN A 50 9.53 -1.27 1.85
C GLN A 50 8.91 0.12 1.98
N THR A 51 7.81 0.38 1.26
CA THR A 51 7.03 1.61 1.40
C THR A 51 6.62 1.87 2.86
N ALA A 52 6.08 0.86 3.54
CA ALA A 52 5.65 0.98 4.93
C ALA A 52 6.81 1.31 5.88
N LYS A 53 7.99 0.71 5.65
CA LYS A 53 9.21 1.04 6.41
C LYS A 53 9.64 2.49 6.23
N GLU A 54 9.63 2.99 4.99
CA GLU A 54 9.98 4.39 4.70
C GLU A 54 8.95 5.35 5.30
N CYS A 55 7.65 5.06 5.20
CA CYS A 55 6.60 5.86 5.84
C CYS A 55 6.79 5.91 7.35
N LYS A 56 7.07 4.76 7.99
CA LYS A 56 7.31 4.68 9.43
C LYS A 56 8.55 5.47 9.84
N LYS A 57 9.62 5.44 9.05
CA LYS A 57 10.85 6.20 9.28
C LYS A 57 10.61 7.72 9.19
N SER A 58 9.82 8.15 8.21
CA SER A 58 9.44 9.56 8.02
C SER A 58 8.25 10.00 8.87
N LYS A 59 7.74 9.14 9.78
CA LYS A 59 6.53 9.37 10.60
C LYS A 59 5.32 9.82 9.76
N LEU A 60 5.23 9.34 8.53
CA LEU A 60 4.17 9.68 7.59
C LEU A 60 3.02 8.68 7.71
N GLY A 61 1.80 9.20 7.87
CA GLY A 61 0.59 8.39 7.89
C GLY A 61 0.33 7.75 6.53
N PHE A 62 0.14 6.44 6.49
CA PHE A 62 -0.29 5.75 5.27
C PHE A 62 -1.25 4.60 5.61
N SER A 63 -2.12 4.27 4.65
CA SER A 63 -3.00 3.12 4.74
C SER A 63 -3.17 2.43 3.38
N VAL A 64 -3.48 1.13 3.41
CA VAL A 64 -3.67 0.32 2.21
C VAL A 64 -5.10 -0.18 2.18
N VAL A 65 -5.71 -0.15 1.00
CA VAL A 65 -7.03 -0.75 0.74
C VAL A 65 -6.85 -1.74 -0.40
N GLY A 66 -7.33 -2.96 -0.23
CA GLY A 66 -7.24 -4.00 -1.25
C GLY A 66 -8.58 -4.66 -1.50
N ASN A 67 -8.73 -5.31 -2.65
CA ASN A 67 -9.83 -6.24 -2.86
C ASN A 67 -9.67 -7.49 -1.98
N SER A 68 -10.67 -8.37 -1.97
CA SER A 68 -10.68 -9.58 -1.14
C SER A 68 -9.44 -10.45 -1.33
N ARG A 69 -8.96 -10.62 -2.57
CA ARG A 69 -7.77 -11.41 -2.90
C ARG A 69 -6.50 -10.78 -2.32
N VAL A 70 -6.27 -9.49 -2.59
CA VAL A 70 -5.11 -8.74 -2.08
C VAL A 70 -5.11 -8.75 -0.54
N ALA A 71 -6.27 -8.49 0.07
CA ALA A 71 -6.42 -8.49 1.52
C ALA A 71 -6.12 -9.87 2.14
N GLN A 72 -6.57 -10.96 1.51
CA GLN A 72 -6.25 -12.32 1.95
C GLN A 72 -4.76 -12.60 1.88
N THR A 73 -4.10 -12.27 0.76
CA THR A 73 -2.65 -12.44 0.61
C THR A 73 -1.88 -11.70 1.70
N ILE A 74 -2.21 -10.42 1.93
CA ILE A 74 -1.56 -9.59 2.97
C ILE A 74 -1.79 -10.16 4.38
N LYS A 75 -3.00 -10.63 4.67
CA LYS A 75 -3.34 -11.25 5.97
C LYS A 75 -2.58 -12.55 6.20
N LEU A 76 -2.43 -13.38 5.15
CA LEU A 76 -1.74 -14.66 5.22
C LEU A 76 -0.27 -14.49 5.62
N VAL A 77 0.39 -13.46 5.10
CA VAL A 77 1.78 -13.12 5.46
C VAL A 77 1.90 -12.22 6.69
N ARG A 78 0.80 -12.01 7.43
CA ARG A 78 0.74 -11.20 8.66
C ARG A 78 1.22 -9.76 8.50
N LEU A 79 1.02 -9.17 7.32
CA LEU A 79 1.39 -7.78 7.03
C LEU A 79 0.22 -6.79 7.17
N GLY A 80 -0.98 -7.25 7.53
CA GLY A 80 -2.17 -6.42 7.63
C GLY A 80 -1.98 -5.18 8.51
N ASP A 81 -1.51 -5.39 9.75
CA ASP A 81 -1.27 -4.29 10.70
C ASP A 81 -0.09 -3.42 10.26
N PHE A 82 0.95 -4.03 9.69
CA PHE A 82 2.14 -3.31 9.22
C PHE A 82 1.83 -2.36 8.06
N LEU A 83 0.89 -2.73 7.20
CA LEU A 83 0.44 -1.95 6.04
C LEU A 83 -0.76 -1.05 6.36
N ASN A 84 -1.26 -1.05 7.61
CA ASN A 84 -2.52 -0.40 7.99
C ASN A 84 -3.66 -0.78 7.01
N LEU A 85 -3.78 -2.07 6.70
CA LEU A 85 -4.76 -2.59 5.76
C LEU A 85 -6.18 -2.33 6.27
N LYS A 86 -6.98 -1.60 5.50
CA LYS A 86 -8.39 -1.34 5.79
C LYS A 86 -9.32 -2.04 4.81
N SER A 87 -10.55 -2.27 5.26
CA SER A 87 -11.58 -2.98 4.51
C SER A 87 -12.23 -2.11 3.43
N SER A 88 -12.23 -0.79 3.61
CA SER A 88 -12.82 0.17 2.68
C SER A 88 -11.95 1.42 2.53
N LEU A 89 -12.19 2.15 1.43
CA LEU A 89 -11.55 3.45 1.21
C LEU A 89 -11.92 4.46 2.30
N GLU A 90 -13.17 4.41 2.77
CA GLU A 90 -13.66 5.30 3.82
C GLU A 90 -12.93 5.07 5.14
N ASP A 91 -12.76 3.80 5.54
CA ASP A 91 -11.97 3.43 6.73
C ASP A 91 -10.51 3.88 6.62
N ALA A 92 -9.92 3.75 5.43
CA ALA A 92 -8.55 4.18 5.17
C ALA A 92 -8.37 5.69 5.27
N LEU A 93 -9.33 6.46 4.79
CA LEU A 93 -9.31 7.92 4.91
C LEU A 93 -9.56 8.36 6.35
N ASN A 94 -10.52 7.75 7.05
CA ASN A 94 -10.80 8.05 8.45
C ASN A 94 -9.60 7.73 9.35
N TYR A 95 -8.86 6.66 9.06
CA TYR A 95 -7.63 6.32 9.76
C TYR A 95 -6.53 7.38 9.64
N LEU A 96 -6.47 8.10 8.51
CA LEU A 96 -5.45 9.14 8.28
C LEU A 96 -5.88 10.54 8.74
N LYS A 97 -7.17 10.74 9.04
CA LYS A 97 -7.70 12.01 9.56
C LYS A 97 -7.53 12.14 11.08
N ASN A 98 -7.32 11.03 11.77
CA ASN A 98 -7.02 10.96 13.20
C ASN A 98 -5.51 10.93 13.43
#